data_AF-A0A8T5TXF9-F1
#
_entry.id   AF-A0A8T5TXF9-F1
#
_cell.length_a   1.000
_cell.length_b   1.000
_cell.length_c   1.000
_cell.angle_alpha   90.00
_cell.angle_beta   90.00
_cell.angle_gamma   90.00
#
_symmetry.space_group_name_H-M   'P 1'
#
loop_
_entity.id
_entity.type
_entity.pdbx_description
1 polymer ?
#
loop_
_entity_poly.entity_id
_entity_poly.type
_entity_poly.pdbx_seq_one_letter_code
_entity_poly.pdbx_strand_id
1 'polypeptide(L)'
;MMKIKTVFKSKLMIFGIQILILLLSSVIFNYRIQIDFDLSTDPRAGEQQFIIQFLANVILYNTTFGFLYVNLTWVIVSLLPILIFNNYRKAYSMNLTTFFFPNFFFYVFYWRYSTLSFSSVFSTFLIETILLSITILIVSIGLSLILKLVRKIKNDEKKVNIMEIGLKNRSECPQCGTIFDSKPKYCYNCNIQLKEESGEIIGSEK
;
A
#
# COMPACT_ATOMS: atom_id res chain seq x y z
N MET A 1 -0.45 18.76 18.95
CA MET A 1 0.20 18.44 17.65
C MET A 1 0.18 16.93 17.45
N MET A 2 -0.86 16.42 16.78
CA MET A 2 -1.05 14.98 16.56
C MET A 2 0.01 14.50 15.57
N LYS A 3 0.80 13.48 15.91
CA LYS A 3 1.89 12.99 15.05
C LYS A 3 1.31 12.65 13.68
N ILE A 4 1.83 13.24 12.61
CA ILE A 4 1.37 12.99 11.22
C ILE A 4 1.30 11.49 10.91
N LYS A 5 2.23 10.69 11.48
CA LYS A 5 2.23 9.22 11.41
C LYS A 5 0.99 8.52 11.99
N THR A 6 0.30 9.12 12.97
CA THR A 6 -0.96 8.59 13.51
C THR A 6 -2.16 8.94 12.65
N VAL A 7 -2.15 10.10 11.98
CA VAL A 7 -3.22 10.52 11.06
C VAL A 7 -3.24 9.62 9.83
N PHE A 8 -2.08 9.36 9.21
CA PHE A 8 -1.93 8.42 8.08
C PHE A 8 -2.24 6.96 8.40
N LYS A 9 -2.31 6.59 9.67
CA LYS A 9 -2.74 5.25 10.10
C LYS A 9 -4.26 5.12 10.22
N SER A 10 -5.01 6.22 10.12
CA SER A 10 -6.47 6.15 10.12
C SER A 10 -6.94 5.45 8.85
N LYS A 11 -7.77 4.41 9.01
CA LYS A 11 -8.38 3.68 7.88
C LYS A 11 -9.12 4.64 6.94
N LEU A 12 -9.78 5.66 7.50
CA LEU A 12 -10.54 6.64 6.72
C LEU A 12 -9.64 7.50 5.81
N MET A 13 -8.43 7.85 6.29
CA MET A 13 -7.48 8.60 5.46
C MET A 13 -6.97 7.73 4.30
N ILE A 14 -6.64 6.47 4.57
CA ILE A 14 -6.20 5.52 3.53
C ILE A 14 -7.31 5.32 2.49
N PHE A 15 -8.56 5.15 2.94
CA PHE A 15 -9.71 5.09 2.05
C PHE A 15 -9.81 6.33 1.16
N GLY A 16 -9.76 7.52 1.76
CA GLY A 16 -9.82 8.79 1.03
C GLY A 16 -8.71 8.92 -0.01
N ILE A 17 -7.47 8.53 0.32
CA ILE A 17 -6.35 8.53 -0.62
C ILE A 17 -6.58 7.53 -1.76
N GLN A 18 -7.08 6.33 -1.46
CA GLN A 18 -7.38 5.34 -2.51
C GLN A 18 -8.45 5.85 -3.48
N ILE A 19 -9.53 6.44 -2.98
CA ILE A 19 -10.56 7.07 -3.81
C ILE A 19 -9.98 8.22 -4.64
N LEU A 20 -9.11 9.04 -4.05
CA LEU A 20 -8.45 10.13 -4.77
C LEU A 20 -7.55 9.62 -5.92
N ILE A 21 -6.83 8.52 -5.72
CA ILE A 21 -6.01 7.90 -6.77
C ILE A 21 -6.90 7.38 -7.90
N LEU A 22 -8.02 6.73 -7.60
CA LEU A 22 -9.00 6.26 -8.60
C LEU A 22 -9.59 7.41 -9.41
N LEU A 23 -9.91 8.52 -8.72
CA LEU A 23 -10.39 9.76 -9.36
C LEU A 23 -9.33 10.33 -10.31
N LEU A 24 -8.10 10.46 -9.83
CA LEU A 24 -6.99 11.02 -10.60
C LEU A 24 -6.68 10.16 -11.82
N SER A 25 -6.68 8.82 -11.68
CA SER A 25 -6.42 7.92 -12.80
C SER A 25 -7.48 8.05 -13.89
N SER A 26 -8.76 8.14 -13.50
CA SER A 26 -9.85 8.30 -14.49
C SER A 26 -9.68 9.57 -15.32
N VAL A 27 -9.22 10.66 -14.70
CA VAL A 27 -8.94 11.93 -15.39
C VAL A 27 -7.71 11.82 -16.29
N ILE A 28 -6.60 11.28 -15.80
CA ILE A 28 -5.32 11.21 -16.54
C ILE A 28 -5.44 10.34 -17.79
N PHE A 29 -6.06 9.17 -17.67
CA PHE A 29 -6.16 8.22 -18.77
C PHE A 29 -7.37 8.48 -19.68
N ASN A 30 -8.23 9.43 -19.31
CA ASN A 30 -9.48 9.76 -19.99
C ASN A 30 -10.31 8.52 -20.36
N TYR A 31 -10.29 7.51 -19.50
CA TYR A 31 -11.01 6.27 -19.74
C TYR A 31 -12.51 6.48 -19.50
N ARG A 32 -13.31 6.14 -20.51
CA ARG A 32 -14.77 6.21 -20.45
C ARG A 32 -15.38 4.96 -21.07
N ILE A 33 -16.19 4.24 -20.29
CA ILE A 33 -17.08 3.21 -20.80
C ILE A 33 -18.38 3.87 -21.27
N GLN A 34 -19.03 3.36 -22.31
CA GLN A 34 -20.36 3.85 -22.68
C GLN A 34 -21.42 2.99 -21.97
N ILE A 35 -22.30 3.63 -21.20
CA ILE A 35 -23.48 3.01 -20.61
C ILE A 35 -24.71 3.55 -21.31
N ASP A 36 -25.62 2.64 -21.68
CA ASP A 36 -26.94 3.00 -22.16
C ASP A 36 -27.85 3.27 -20.96
N PHE A 37 -28.56 4.39 -21.02
CA PHE A 37 -29.45 4.84 -19.96
C PHE A 37 -30.89 4.85 -20.46
N ASP A 38 -31.80 4.34 -19.64
CA ASP A 38 -33.25 4.34 -19.93
C ASP A 38 -33.89 5.72 -19.63
N LEU A 39 -33.10 6.69 -19.18
CA LEU A 39 -33.51 7.98 -18.62
C LEU A 39 -33.65 9.05 -19.71
N SER A 40 -34.71 8.99 -20.51
CA SER A 40 -34.99 10.04 -21.51
C SER A 40 -35.95 11.13 -21.01
N THR A 41 -36.60 10.97 -19.84
CA THR A 41 -37.70 11.84 -19.39
C THR A 41 -37.57 12.43 -17.98
N ASP A 42 -36.53 12.11 -17.20
CA ASP A 42 -36.33 12.67 -15.85
C ASP A 42 -35.53 13.98 -15.90
N PRO A 43 -36.00 15.11 -15.33
CA PRO A 43 -35.22 16.35 -15.22
C PRO A 43 -33.89 16.20 -14.44
N ARG A 44 -33.75 15.17 -13.60
CA ARG A 44 -32.50 14.83 -12.89
C ARG A 44 -31.64 13.79 -13.61
N ALA A 45 -32.03 13.37 -14.82
CA ALA A 45 -31.32 12.36 -15.59
C ALA A 45 -29.83 12.69 -15.75
N GLY A 46 -29.47 13.97 -15.99
CA GLY A 46 -28.08 14.37 -16.19
C GLY A 46 -27.16 14.11 -15.00
N GLU A 47 -27.59 14.48 -13.79
CA GLU A 47 -26.79 14.26 -12.57
C GLU A 47 -26.66 12.77 -12.23
N GLN A 48 -27.76 12.02 -12.35
CA GLN A 48 -27.79 10.59 -12.09
C GLN A 48 -26.92 9.82 -13.08
N GLN A 49 -27.05 10.12 -14.38
CA GLN A 49 -26.21 9.55 -15.44
C GLN A 49 -24.74 9.85 -15.20
N PHE A 50 -24.40 11.09 -14.82
CA PHE A 50 -23.02 11.46 -14.51
C PHE A 50 -22.45 10.60 -13.36
N ILE A 51 -23.19 10.43 -12.27
CA ILE A 51 -22.74 9.62 -11.12
C ILE A 51 -22.55 8.15 -11.52
N ILE A 52 -23.51 7.56 -12.23
CA ILE A 52 -23.44 6.16 -12.66
C ILE A 52 -22.26 5.98 -13.63
N GLN A 53 -22.14 6.88 -14.61
CA GLN A 53 -21.06 6.87 -15.60
C GLN A 53 -19.69 7.02 -14.95
N PHE A 54 -19.57 7.90 -13.95
CA PHE A 54 -18.36 8.08 -13.17
C PHE A 54 -17.96 6.78 -12.45
N LEU A 55 -18.90 6.16 -11.73
CA LEU A 55 -18.64 4.90 -11.02
C LEU A 55 -18.27 3.78 -11.99
N ALA A 56 -18.97 3.70 -13.13
CA ALA A 56 -18.70 2.72 -14.17
C ALA A 56 -17.28 2.80 -14.73
N ASN A 57 -16.77 4.02 -14.98
CA ASN A 57 -15.42 4.22 -15.51
C ASN A 57 -14.31 3.70 -14.57
N VAL A 58 -14.62 3.51 -13.29
CA VAL A 58 -13.66 3.04 -12.28
C VAL A 58 -13.74 1.53 -12.09
N ILE A 59 -14.84 0.89 -12.52
CA ILE A 59 -15.17 -0.50 -12.15
C ILE A 59 -15.28 -1.40 -13.38
N LEU A 60 -15.91 -0.91 -14.45
CA LEU A 60 -16.31 -1.71 -15.59
C LEU A 60 -15.36 -1.53 -16.77
N TYR A 61 -15.34 -2.53 -17.63
CA TYR A 61 -14.65 -2.47 -18.91
C TYR A 61 -15.37 -3.27 -19.99
N ASN A 62 -15.24 -2.82 -21.23
CA ASN A 62 -15.81 -3.50 -22.41
C ASN A 62 -14.80 -3.65 -23.55
N THR A 63 -13.57 -3.17 -23.37
CA THR A 63 -12.47 -3.24 -24.34
C THR A 63 -11.22 -3.80 -23.68
N THR A 64 -10.30 -4.33 -24.48
CA THR A 64 -9.00 -4.83 -23.99
C THR A 64 -8.20 -3.74 -23.27
N PHE A 65 -8.25 -2.51 -23.78
CA PHE A 65 -7.62 -1.36 -23.10
C PHE A 65 -8.28 -1.09 -21.75
N GLY A 66 -9.62 -1.06 -21.70
CA GLY A 66 -10.36 -0.90 -20.45
C GLY A 66 -10.05 -1.98 -19.43
N PHE A 67 -9.97 -3.24 -19.87
CA PHE A 67 -9.58 -4.36 -19.01
C PHE A 67 -8.23 -4.12 -18.35
N LEU A 68 -7.20 -3.77 -19.15
CA LEU A 68 -5.86 -3.49 -18.62
C LEU A 68 -5.89 -2.27 -17.69
N TYR A 69 -6.53 -1.18 -18.10
CA TYR A 69 -6.63 0.05 -17.33
C TYR A 69 -7.26 -0.18 -15.95
N VAL A 70 -8.45 -0.79 -15.89
CA VAL A 70 -9.18 -1.02 -14.64
C VAL A 70 -8.38 -1.94 -13.73
N ASN A 71 -7.90 -3.09 -14.24
CA ASN A 71 -7.13 -4.04 -13.44
C ASN A 71 -5.84 -3.43 -12.89
N LEU A 72 -5.05 -2.75 -13.72
CA LEU A 72 -3.80 -2.11 -13.28
C LEU A 72 -4.05 -1.00 -12.27
N THR A 73 -5.09 -0.19 -12.47
CA THR A 73 -5.46 0.89 -11.54
C THR A 73 -5.80 0.31 -10.16
N TRP A 74 -6.64 -0.74 -10.12
CA TRP A 74 -6.98 -1.39 -8.87
C TRP A 74 -5.79 -2.07 -8.20
N VAL A 75 -4.89 -2.68 -8.96
CA VAL A 75 -3.62 -3.21 -8.44
C VAL A 75 -2.80 -2.10 -7.80
N ILE A 76 -2.59 -0.96 -8.48
CA ILE A 76 -1.84 0.19 -7.95
C ILE A 76 -2.47 0.71 -6.65
N VAL A 77 -3.79 0.90 -6.64
CA VAL A 77 -4.54 1.37 -5.48
C VAL A 77 -4.44 0.38 -4.31
N SER A 78 -4.39 -0.93 -4.61
CA SER A 78 -4.26 -1.97 -3.61
C SER A 78 -2.89 -1.99 -2.91
N LEU A 79 -1.84 -1.46 -3.55
CA LEU A 79 -0.50 -1.38 -2.99
C LEU A 79 -0.45 -0.51 -1.74
N LEU A 80 -1.30 0.51 -1.65
CA LEU A 80 -1.23 1.49 -0.56
C LEU A 80 -1.49 0.83 0.81
N PRO A 81 -2.60 0.09 1.05
CA PRO A 81 -2.76 -0.66 2.30
C PRO A 81 -1.72 -1.75 2.52
N ILE A 82 -1.22 -2.39 1.45
CA ILE A 82 -0.18 -3.44 1.54
C ILE A 82 1.15 -2.87 2.08
N LEU A 83 1.55 -1.69 1.60
CA LEU A 83 2.78 -1.03 2.03
C LEU A 83 2.67 -0.48 3.46
N ILE A 84 1.51 0.11 3.79
CA ILE A 84 1.24 0.74 5.09
C ILE A 84 1.01 -0.30 6.19
N PHE A 85 0.23 -1.35 5.91
CA PHE A 85 -0.09 -2.37 6.91
C PHE A 85 0.88 -3.54 6.83
N ASN A 86 1.55 -3.86 7.93
CA ASN A 86 2.40 -5.04 8.04
C ASN A 86 1.62 -6.37 8.23
N ASN A 87 0.32 -6.38 7.92
CA ASN A 87 -0.57 -7.52 8.13
C ASN A 87 -1.52 -7.68 6.94
N TYR A 88 -1.41 -8.82 6.26
CA TYR A 88 -2.22 -9.14 5.08
C TYR A 88 -3.73 -9.03 5.35
N ARG A 89 -4.18 -9.40 6.56
CA ARG A 89 -5.61 -9.30 6.93
C ARG A 89 -6.13 -7.88 6.90
N LYS A 90 -5.33 -6.94 7.38
CA LYS A 90 -5.68 -5.52 7.36
C LYS A 90 -5.61 -4.95 5.94
N ALA A 91 -4.62 -5.37 5.15
CA ALA A 91 -4.44 -4.91 3.77
C ALA A 91 -5.60 -5.37 2.87
N TYR A 92 -5.90 -6.67 2.79
CA TYR A 92 -6.99 -7.14 1.93
C TYR A 92 -8.35 -6.63 2.42
N SER A 93 -8.59 -6.56 3.75
CA SER A 93 -9.84 -6.01 4.28
C SER A 93 -10.04 -4.57 3.83
N MET A 94 -8.99 -3.74 3.90
CA MET A 94 -9.05 -2.36 3.44
C MET A 94 -9.31 -2.28 1.93
N ASN A 95 -8.55 -3.05 1.15
CA ASN A 95 -8.68 -3.09 -0.31
C ASN A 95 -10.07 -3.52 -0.76
N LEU A 96 -10.65 -4.56 -0.12
CA LEU A 96 -12.00 -5.01 -0.41
C LEU A 96 -13.05 -3.97 0.00
N THR A 97 -12.91 -3.31 1.14
CA THR A 97 -13.84 -2.22 1.51
C THR A 97 -13.82 -1.10 0.48
N THR A 98 -12.63 -0.65 0.07
CA THR A 98 -12.47 0.37 -0.97
C THR A 98 -13.00 -0.08 -2.32
N PHE A 99 -12.86 -1.37 -2.65
CA PHE A 99 -13.39 -1.95 -3.88
C PHE A 99 -14.92 -2.05 -3.88
N PHE A 100 -15.49 -2.61 -2.82
CA PHE A 100 -16.93 -2.84 -2.74
C PHE A 100 -17.73 -1.56 -2.55
N PHE A 101 -17.14 -0.50 -2.00
CA PHE A 101 -17.84 0.77 -1.81
C PHE A 101 -18.38 1.37 -3.13
N PRO A 102 -17.55 1.73 -4.13
CA PRO A 102 -18.05 2.28 -5.39
C PRO A 102 -18.88 1.24 -6.18
N ASN A 103 -18.54 -0.05 -6.09
CA ASN A 103 -19.35 -1.13 -6.68
C ASN A 103 -20.78 -1.14 -6.13
N PHE A 104 -20.94 -1.12 -4.81
CA PHE A 104 -22.26 -1.10 -4.18
C PHE A 104 -23.12 0.06 -4.69
N PHE A 105 -22.57 1.27 -4.71
CA PHE A 105 -23.30 2.43 -5.22
C PHE A 105 -23.58 2.34 -6.72
N PHE A 106 -22.66 1.79 -7.51
CA PHE A 106 -22.89 1.55 -8.93
C PHE A 106 -24.08 0.63 -9.17
N TYR A 107 -24.10 -0.55 -8.54
CA TYR A 107 -25.19 -1.50 -8.69
C TYR A 107 -26.53 -0.93 -8.23
N VAL A 108 -26.55 -0.27 -7.07
CA VAL A 108 -27.79 0.32 -6.52
C VAL A 108 -28.32 1.41 -7.44
N PHE A 109 -27.47 2.35 -7.88
CA PHE A 109 -27.92 3.45 -8.72
C PHE A 109 -28.29 3.00 -10.13
N TYR A 110 -27.49 2.12 -10.74
CA TYR A 110 -27.76 1.68 -12.10
C TYR A 110 -29.06 0.84 -12.16
N TRP A 111 -29.27 -0.07 -11.21
CA TRP A 111 -30.53 -0.80 -11.09
C TRP A 111 -31.73 0.12 -10.86
N ARG A 112 -31.58 1.12 -9.97
CA ARG A 112 -32.66 2.04 -9.59
C ARG A 112 -33.09 2.97 -10.73
N TYR A 113 -32.13 3.46 -11.52
CA TYR A 113 -32.39 4.53 -12.49
C TYR A 113 -32.37 4.04 -13.95
N SER A 114 -31.88 2.84 -14.25
CA SER A 114 -31.91 2.26 -15.61
C SER A 114 -32.08 0.75 -15.54
N THR A 115 -33.25 0.31 -15.05
CA THR A 115 -33.52 -1.09 -14.73
C THR A 115 -33.47 -2.02 -15.94
N LEU A 116 -33.94 -1.57 -17.11
CA LEU A 116 -33.95 -2.41 -18.33
C LEU A 116 -32.53 -2.60 -18.82
N SER A 117 -31.79 -1.49 -18.94
CA SER A 117 -30.38 -1.50 -19.33
C SER A 117 -29.50 -2.22 -18.31
N PHE A 118 -29.80 -2.16 -17.02
CA PHE A 118 -29.11 -2.92 -15.97
C PHE A 118 -29.33 -4.42 -16.12
N SER A 119 -30.59 -4.84 -16.33
CA SER A 119 -30.95 -6.27 -16.34
C SER A 119 -30.30 -7.03 -17.51
N SER A 120 -30.07 -6.36 -18.65
CA SER A 120 -29.41 -6.98 -19.81
C SER A 120 -27.92 -7.28 -19.58
N VAL A 121 -27.23 -6.48 -18.75
CA VAL A 121 -25.77 -6.55 -18.57
C VAL A 121 -25.35 -7.01 -17.17
N PHE A 122 -26.29 -7.15 -16.23
CA PHE A 122 -26.02 -7.44 -14.83
C PHE A 122 -25.11 -8.66 -14.64
N SER A 123 -25.41 -9.77 -15.30
CA SER A 123 -24.63 -11.01 -15.17
C SER A 123 -23.17 -10.82 -15.58
N THR A 124 -22.92 -10.08 -16.67
CA THR A 124 -21.58 -9.78 -17.15
C THR A 124 -20.82 -8.94 -16.13
N PHE A 125 -21.40 -7.84 -15.66
CA PHE A 125 -20.77 -6.96 -14.68
C PHE A 125 -20.51 -7.65 -13.34
N LEU A 126 -21.43 -8.52 -12.91
CA LEU A 126 -21.28 -9.29 -11.69
C LEU A 126 -20.08 -10.24 -11.78
N ILE A 127 -19.91 -10.93 -12.91
CA ILE A 127 -18.77 -11.82 -13.14
C ILE A 127 -17.45 -11.01 -13.14
N GLU A 128 -17.41 -9.89 -13.83
CA GLU A 128 -16.24 -9.00 -13.86
C GLU A 128 -15.87 -8.50 -12.46
N THR A 129 -16.88 -8.10 -11.67
CA THR A 129 -16.71 -7.66 -10.28
C THR A 129 -16.13 -8.77 -9.41
N ILE A 130 -16.63 -10.00 -9.56
CA ILE A 130 -16.13 -11.16 -8.82
C ILE A 130 -14.67 -11.45 -9.20
N LEU A 131 -14.34 -11.50 -10.50
CA LEU A 131 -12.97 -11.76 -10.98
C LEU A 131 -11.98 -10.69 -10.48
N LEU A 132 -12.36 -9.42 -10.53
CA LEU A 132 -11.53 -8.33 -10.05
C LEU A 132 -11.36 -8.38 -8.53
N SER A 133 -12.42 -8.72 -7.77
CA SER A 133 -12.33 -8.89 -6.31
C SER A 133 -11.37 -10.01 -5.91
N ILE A 134 -11.39 -11.14 -6.63
CA ILE A 134 -10.48 -12.27 -6.43
C ILE A 134 -9.04 -11.83 -6.74
N THR A 135 -8.85 -11.09 -7.83
CA THR A 135 -7.54 -10.56 -8.23
C THR A 135 -6.95 -9.65 -7.15
N ILE A 136 -7.74 -8.69 -6.65
CA ILE A 136 -7.35 -7.79 -5.55
C ILE A 136 -7.00 -8.59 -4.29
N LEU A 137 -7.76 -9.64 -3.96
CA LEU A 137 -7.52 -10.48 -2.80
C LEU A 137 -6.19 -11.24 -2.93
N ILE A 138 -5.95 -11.89 -4.07
CA ILE A 138 -4.72 -12.65 -4.35
C ILE A 138 -3.50 -11.72 -4.28
N VAL A 139 -3.55 -10.57 -4.95
CA VAL A 139 -2.47 -9.57 -4.93
C VAL A 139 -2.23 -9.06 -3.51
N SER A 140 -3.30 -8.76 -2.77
CA SER A 140 -3.20 -8.26 -1.40
C SER A 140 -2.53 -9.25 -0.46
N ILE A 141 -2.90 -10.53 -0.54
CA ILE A 141 -2.32 -11.58 0.30
C ILE A 141 -0.89 -11.90 -0.15
N GLY A 142 -0.71 -12.20 -1.44
CA GLY A 142 0.57 -12.61 -2.01
C GLY A 142 1.66 -11.57 -1.78
N LEU A 143 1.40 -10.31 -2.16
CA LEU A 143 2.39 -9.25 -2.03
C LEU A 143 2.68 -8.90 -0.57
N SER A 144 1.67 -8.94 0.31
CA SER A 144 1.89 -8.73 1.76
C SER A 144 2.81 -9.79 2.36
N LEU A 145 2.67 -11.06 1.93
CA LEU A 145 3.54 -12.15 2.39
C LEU A 145 4.96 -11.99 1.86
N ILE A 146 5.12 -11.67 0.58
CA ILE A 146 6.44 -11.41 -0.04
C ILE A 146 7.13 -10.25 0.69
N LEU A 147 6.46 -9.13 0.92
CA LEU A 147 7.03 -8.00 1.65
C LEU A 147 7.41 -8.36 3.09
N LYS A 148 6.63 -9.21 3.75
CA LYS A 148 6.95 -9.70 5.10
C LYS A 148 8.22 -10.56 5.08
N LEU A 149 8.41 -11.41 4.07
CA LEU A 149 9.63 -12.20 3.90
C LEU A 149 10.84 -11.30 3.65
N VAL A 150 10.73 -10.35 2.71
CA VAL A 150 11.81 -9.39 2.40
C VAL A 150 12.21 -8.57 3.64
N ARG A 151 11.22 -8.08 4.41
CA ARG A 151 11.48 -7.35 5.67
C ARG A 151 12.16 -8.23 6.72
N LYS A 152 11.82 -9.52 6.79
CA LYS A 152 12.43 -10.45 7.74
C LYS A 152 13.91 -10.66 7.42
N ILE A 153 14.23 -10.98 6.15
CA ILE A 153 15.61 -11.19 5.68
C ILE A 153 16.47 -9.97 6.00
N LYS A 154 16.00 -8.76 5.63
CA LYS A 154 16.73 -7.51 5.89
C LYS A 154 16.96 -7.25 7.39
N ASN A 155 16.02 -7.62 8.24
CA ASN A 155 16.16 -7.45 9.69
C ASN A 155 17.14 -8.45 10.30
N ASP A 156 17.18 -9.68 9.79
CA ASP A 156 18.11 -10.71 10.26
C ASP A 156 19.54 -10.35 9.85
N GLU A 157 19.77 -9.90 8.60
CA GLU A 157 21.06 -9.34 8.17
C GLU A 157 21.50 -8.15 9.03
N LYS A 158 20.58 -7.23 9.35
CA LYS A 158 20.88 -6.09 10.21
C LYS A 158 21.29 -6.53 11.63
N LYS A 159 20.68 -7.57 12.18
CA LYS A 159 21.06 -8.11 13.49
C LYS A 159 22.45 -8.72 13.48
N VAL A 160 22.80 -9.46 12.42
CA VAL A 160 24.15 -10.03 12.25
C VAL A 160 25.19 -8.91 12.19
N ASN A 161 24.96 -7.87 11.36
CA ASN A 161 25.86 -6.72 11.29
C ASN A 161 26.03 -6.01 12.64
N ILE A 162 24.96 -5.84 13.42
CA ILE A 162 25.06 -5.23 14.76
C ILE A 162 25.86 -6.12 15.72
N MET A 163 25.68 -7.45 15.68
CA MET A 163 26.48 -8.38 16.48
C MET A 163 27.96 -8.32 16.11
N GLU A 164 28.29 -8.28 14.82
CA GLU A 164 29.68 -8.16 14.35
C GLU A 164 30.32 -6.83 14.79
N ILE A 165 29.58 -5.72 14.74
CA ILE A 165 30.06 -4.42 15.25
C ILE A 165 30.29 -4.49 16.77
N GLY A 166 29.38 -5.13 17.52
CA GLY A 166 29.53 -5.34 18.95
C GLY A 166 30.78 -6.16 19.29
N LEU A 167 31.02 -7.24 18.54
CA LEU A 167 32.23 -8.07 18.70
C LEU A 167 33.52 -7.32 18.35
N LYS A 168 33.53 -6.52 17.28
CA LYS A 168 34.69 -5.68 16.92
C LYS A 168 34.99 -4.57 17.93
N ASN A 169 33.97 -4.15 18.69
CA ASN A 169 34.11 -3.13 19.73
C ASN A 169 34.43 -3.70 21.11
N ARG A 170 34.52 -5.03 21.25
CA ARG A 170 35.03 -5.63 22.48
C ARG A 170 36.50 -5.32 22.64
N SER A 171 36.87 -4.85 23.81
CA SER A 171 38.26 -4.61 24.19
C SER A 171 38.56 -5.29 25.51
N GLU A 172 39.79 -5.74 25.70
CA GLU A 172 40.26 -6.35 26.94
C GLU A 172 41.34 -5.46 27.55
N CYS A 173 41.29 -5.27 28.87
CA CYS A 173 42.34 -4.54 29.55
C CYS A 173 43.62 -5.39 29.59
N PRO A 174 44.74 -4.92 29.04
CA PRO A 174 45.99 -5.68 28.99
C PRO A 174 46.62 -5.92 30.37
N GLN A 175 46.19 -5.17 31.40
CA GLN A 175 46.76 -5.28 32.75
C GLN A 175 45.96 -6.18 33.69
N CYS A 176 44.64 -6.23 33.57
CA CYS A 176 43.79 -6.97 34.52
C CYS A 176 42.80 -7.94 33.85
N GLY A 177 42.84 -8.10 32.53
CA GLY A 177 42.00 -9.04 31.78
C GLY A 177 40.51 -8.72 31.78
N THR A 178 40.11 -7.52 32.21
CA THR A 178 38.71 -7.11 32.23
C THR A 178 38.23 -6.87 30.80
N ILE A 179 37.14 -7.54 30.41
CA ILE A 179 36.55 -7.44 29.07
C ILE A 179 35.46 -6.35 29.09
N PHE A 180 35.49 -5.49 28.09
CA PHE A 180 34.51 -4.44 27.86
C PHE A 180 33.76 -4.71 26.57
N ASP A 181 32.43 -4.54 26.55
CA ASP A 181 31.62 -4.55 25.32
C ASP A 181 31.71 -3.23 24.53
N SER A 182 32.72 -2.42 24.80
CA SER A 182 32.98 -1.12 24.17
C SER A 182 34.49 -0.80 24.20
N LYS A 183 34.89 0.35 23.65
CA LYS A 183 36.27 0.88 23.73
C LYS A 183 36.35 2.01 24.76
N PRO A 184 36.44 1.71 26.07
CA PRO A 184 36.57 2.75 27.09
C PRO A 184 37.99 3.34 27.07
N LYS A 185 38.12 4.64 27.37
CA LYS A 185 39.43 5.30 27.52
C LYS A 185 40.19 4.85 28.76
N TYR A 186 39.48 4.38 29.78
CA TYR A 186 40.03 3.91 31.05
C TYR A 186 39.40 2.58 31.44
N CYS A 187 40.19 1.67 32.01
CA CYS A 187 39.70 0.46 32.65
C CYS A 187 39.02 0.81 33.98
N TYR A 188 37.75 0.44 34.20
CA TYR A 188 37.06 0.71 35.47
C TYR A 188 37.62 -0.10 36.66
N ASN A 189 38.34 -1.19 36.39
CA ASN A 189 38.81 -2.11 37.42
C ASN A 189 40.21 -1.75 37.93
N CYS A 190 41.13 -1.39 37.02
CA CYS A 190 42.52 -1.05 37.37
C CYS A 190 42.90 0.41 37.09
N ASN A 191 41.95 1.23 36.64
CA ASN A 191 42.11 2.66 36.31
C ASN A 191 43.20 2.99 35.29
N ILE A 192 43.72 2.01 34.55
CA ILE A 192 44.72 2.28 33.51
C ILE A 192 44.08 2.87 32.26
N GLN A 193 44.79 3.80 31.63
CA GLN A 193 44.41 4.37 30.34
C GLN A 193 44.65 3.36 29.22
N LEU A 194 43.61 3.07 28.44
CA LEU A 194 43.68 2.18 27.28
C LEU A 194 43.97 3.08 26.06
N LYS A 195 45.17 2.97 25.47
CA LYS A 195 45.57 3.76 24.28
C LYS A 195 44.86 3.22 23.04
N GLU A 196 44.22 4.10 22.26
CA GLU A 196 43.75 3.78 20.90
C GLU A 196 44.96 3.80 19.96
N GLU A 197 45.35 2.64 19.41
CA GLU A 197 46.25 2.62 18.26
C GLU A 197 45.46 2.87 16.97
N SER A 198 45.90 3.91 16.26
CA SER A 198 45.54 4.34 14.89
C SER A 198 44.15 4.96 14.68
N GLY A 199 44.17 6.28 14.50
CA GLY A 199 43.21 6.99 13.68
C GLY A 199 43.54 6.81 12.20
N GLU A 200 42.53 6.49 11.39
CA GLU A 200 42.50 6.86 9.98
C GLU A 200 41.45 7.97 9.83
N ILE A 201 41.95 9.21 9.76
CA ILE A 201 41.21 10.33 9.24
C ILE A 201 41.24 10.17 7.71
N ILE A 202 40.24 9.53 7.12
CA ILE A 202 39.98 9.73 5.69
C ILE A 202 39.20 11.03 5.56
N GLY A 203 39.91 12.12 5.29
CA GLY A 203 39.32 13.40 4.93
C GLY A 203 40.23 14.60 5.13
N SER A 204 41.20 14.80 4.22
CA SER A 204 41.30 16.05 3.44
C SER A 204 42.49 15.98 2.50
N GLU A 205 42.23 15.93 1.19
CA GLU A 205 43.08 16.64 0.23
C GLU A 205 42.19 17.59 -0.58
N LYS A 206 42.84 18.70 -0.96
CA LYS A 206 42.32 20.03 -1.28
C LYS A 206 41.44 20.12 -2.51
#